data_AF-A0A1Y5ES72-F1
#
_entry.id   AF-A0A1Y5ES72-F1
#
_cell.length_a   1.000
_cell.length_b   1.000
_cell.length_c   1.000
_cell.angle_alpha   90.00
_cell.angle_beta   90.00
_cell.angle_gamma   90.00
#
_symmetry.space_group_name_H-M   'P 1'
#
loop_
_entity.id
_entity.type
_entity.pdbx_description
1 polymer ?
#
loop_
_entity_poly.entity_id
_entity_poly.type
_entity_poly.pdbx_seq_one_letter_code
_entity_poly.pdbx_strand_id
1 'polypeptide(L)' 'MNASLEVEDEILCECSGTTKNKIKSLIEQGIDSFDDISRKTGAASGCGSCEWDLEEFLAEHVK' A
#
# COMPACT_ATOMS: atom_id res chain seq x y z
N MET A 1 6.92 24.29 14.13
CA MET A 1 7.24 23.38 12.99
C MET A 1 6.58 22.05 13.28
N ASN A 2 5.72 21.51 12.41
CA ASN A 2 5.40 20.09 12.46
C ASN A 2 5.09 19.59 11.05
N ALA A 3 6.13 19.18 10.33
CA ALA A 3 6.08 18.75 8.93
C ALA A 3 6.17 17.22 8.84
N SER A 4 5.39 16.49 9.64
CA SER A 4 5.62 15.04 9.79
C SER A 4 4.39 14.13 9.70
N LEU A 5 3.19 14.60 9.28
CA LEU A 5 1.98 13.76 9.37
C LEU A 5 1.03 13.72 8.16
N GLU A 6 1.38 14.21 6.98
CA GLU A 6 0.37 14.35 5.89
C GLU A 6 0.60 13.50 4.62
N VAL A 7 1.62 12.62 4.57
CA VAL A 7 1.89 11.80 3.36
C VAL A 7 1.37 10.35 3.50
N GLU A 8 0.78 9.99 4.63
CA GLU A 8 0.36 8.60 4.88
C GLU A 8 -0.96 8.25 4.17
N ASP A 9 -1.86 9.22 4.00
CA ASP A 9 -3.17 9.01 3.35
C ASP A 9 -3.13 9.13 1.82
N GLU A 10 -1.95 9.13 1.21
CA GLU A 10 -1.83 9.11 -0.25
C GLU A 10 -2.43 7.82 -0.82
N ILE A 11 -3.37 7.98 -1.75
CA ILE A 11 -4.01 6.86 -2.45
C ILE A 11 -2.99 6.22 -3.38
N LEU A 12 -2.67 4.95 -3.14
CA LEU A 12 -1.82 4.13 -4.00
C LEU A 12 -2.66 3.44 -5.09
N CYS A 13 -3.88 3.00 -4.76
CA CYS A 13 -4.79 2.41 -5.74
C CYS A 13 -6.09 3.19 -5.81
N GLU A 14 -6.31 3.91 -6.92
CA GLU A 14 -7.54 4.69 -7.14
C GLU A 14 -8.79 3.80 -7.28
N CYS A 15 -8.65 2.57 -7.78
CA CYS A 15 -9.79 1.67 -7.97
C CYS A 15 -10.40 1.19 -6.65
N SER A 16 -9.57 0.80 -5.69
CA SER A 16 -10.01 0.31 -4.39
C SER A 16 -10.00 1.39 -3.30
N GLY A 17 -9.40 2.55 -3.59
CA GLY A 17 -9.14 3.60 -2.59
C GLY A 17 -8.08 3.20 -1.57
N THR A 18 -7.21 2.24 -1.91
CA THR A 18 -6.16 1.79 -0.99
C THR A 18 -5.11 2.87 -0.83
N THR A 19 -4.81 3.24 0.41
CA THR A 19 -3.78 4.22 0.76
C THR A 19 -2.46 3.56 1.16
N LYS A 20 -1.36 4.30 1.06
CA LYS A 20 -0.04 3.86 1.55
C LYS A 20 -0.09 3.52 3.04
N ASN A 21 -0.80 4.30 3.87
CA ASN A 21 -1.00 4.00 5.30
C ASN A 21 -1.64 2.63 5.52
N LYS A 22 -2.68 2.31 4.74
CA LYS A 22 -3.35 1.01 4.86
C LYS A 22 -2.40 -0.15 4.61
N ILE A 23 -1.52 -0.02 3.63
CA ILE A 23 -0.50 -1.02 3.30
C ILE A 23 0.54 -1.11 4.42
N LYS A 24 1.07 0.03 4.92
CA LYS A 24 2.01 0.03 6.07
C LYS A 24 1.42 -0.66 7.29
N SER A 25 0.18 -0.33 7.63
CA SER A 25 -0.54 -0.95 8.75
C SER A 25 -0.63 -2.47 8.61
N LEU A 26 -0.72 -3.00 7.38
CA LEU A 26 -0.74 -4.44 7.12
C LEU A 26 0.66 -5.05 7.25
N ILE A 27 1.70 -4.37 6.74
CA ILE A 27 3.10 -4.79 6.91
C ILE A 27 3.47 -4.88 8.39
N GLU A 28 3.05 -3.90 9.20
CA GLU A 28 3.25 -3.91 10.66
C GLU A 28 2.53 -5.07 11.37
N GLN A 29 1.45 -5.60 10.77
CA GLN A 29 0.76 -6.80 11.24
C GLN A 29 1.43 -8.09 10.76
N GLY A 30 2.54 -8.00 10.01
CA GLY A 30 3.25 -9.13 9.40
C GLY A 30 2.62 -9.60 8.09
N ILE A 31 1.77 -8.79 7.47
CA ILE A 31 1.18 -9.04 6.16
C ILE A 31 1.96 -8.19 5.15
N ASP A 32 3.01 -8.76 4.59
CA ASP A 32 3.98 -8.07 3.74
C ASP A 32 4.09 -8.64 2.32
N SER A 33 3.34 -9.70 2.02
CA SER A 33 3.28 -10.28 0.68
C SER A 33 2.36 -9.49 -0.25
N PHE A 34 2.78 -9.31 -1.50
CA PHE A 34 1.97 -8.67 -2.54
C PHE A 34 0.57 -9.29 -2.67
N ASP A 35 0.48 -10.63 -2.70
CA ASP A 35 -0.79 -11.36 -2.86
C ASP A 35 -1.70 -11.13 -1.64
N ASP A 36 -1.15 -11.16 -0.42
CA ASP A 36 -1.92 -10.94 0.80
C ASP A 36 -2.41 -9.48 0.92
N ILE A 37 -1.54 -8.51 0.60
CA ILE A 37 -1.91 -7.09 0.56
C ILE A 37 -3.01 -6.89 -0.48
N SER A 38 -2.85 -7.42 -1.69
CA SER A 38 -3.85 -7.34 -2.75
C SER A 38 -5.20 -7.92 -2.30
N ARG A 39 -5.21 -9.08 -1.66
CA ARG A 39 -6.45 -9.69 -1.12
C ARG A 39 -7.09 -8.88 0.00
N LYS A 40 -6.29 -8.27 0.88
CA LYS A 40 -6.78 -7.51 2.04
C LYS A 40 -7.27 -6.12 1.68
N THR A 41 -6.74 -5.53 0.62
CA THR A 41 -6.97 -4.12 0.25
C THR A 41 -7.74 -3.97 -1.06
N GLY A 42 -7.69 -4.96 -1.95
CA GLY A 42 -8.18 -4.85 -3.33
C GLY A 42 -7.26 -4.03 -4.23
N ALA A 43 -6.08 -3.60 -3.75
CA ALA A 43 -5.05 -3.05 -4.63
C ALA A 43 -4.56 -4.15 -5.60
N ALA A 44 -4.16 -3.76 -6.81
CA ALA A 44 -3.68 -4.68 -7.85
C ALA A 44 -4.69 -5.77 -8.31
N SER A 45 -5.93 -5.78 -7.85
CA SER A 45 -6.93 -6.79 -8.27
C SER A 45 -7.90 -6.29 -9.36
N GLY A 46 -7.74 -5.04 -9.82
CA GLY A 46 -8.65 -4.36 -10.73
C GLY A 46 -7.99 -4.00 -12.06
N CYS A 47 -7.63 -2.72 -12.23
CA CYS A 47 -7.03 -2.20 -13.47
C CYS A 47 -5.53 -2.53 -13.64
N GLY A 48 -4.86 -2.96 -12.56
CA GLY A 48 -3.41 -3.22 -12.54
C GLY A 48 -2.51 -1.98 -12.54
N SER A 49 -3.05 -0.76 -12.63
CA SER A 49 -2.22 0.46 -12.76
C SER A 49 -1.32 0.73 -11.56
N CYS A 50 -1.71 0.30 -10.36
CA CYS A 50 -0.94 0.47 -9.13
C CYS A 50 -0.04 -0.72 -8.78
N GLU A 51 0.08 -1.73 -9.66
CA GLU A 51 0.87 -2.94 -9.39
C GLU A 51 2.35 -2.59 -9.14
N TRP A 52 2.93 -1.79 -10.03
CA TRP A 52 4.31 -1.34 -9.93
C TRP A 52 4.56 -0.51 -8.67
N ASP A 53 3.68 0.45 -8.39
CA ASP A 53 3.78 1.29 -7.19
C ASP A 53 3.66 0.45 -5.91
N LEU A 54 2.80 -0.58 -5.92
CA LEU A 54 2.62 -1.49 -4.79
C LEU A 54 3.86 -2.37 -4.59
N GLU A 55 4.42 -2.94 -5.65
CA GLU A 55 5.64 -3.74 -5.58
C GLU A 55 6.83 -2.93 -5.08
N GLU A 56 7.04 -1.72 -5.61
CA GLU A 56 8.10 -0.81 -5.17
C GLU A 56 7.92 -0.44 -3.69
N PHE A 57 6.69 -0.09 -3.30
CA PHE A 57 6.38 0.26 -1.93
C PHE A 57 6.64 -0.89 -0.96
N LEU A 58 6.27 -2.12 -1.33
CA LEU A 58 6.57 -3.31 -0.54
C LEU A 58 8.08 -3.56 -0.48
N ALA A 59 8.80 -3.45 -1.60
CA ALA A 59 10.25 -3.63 -1.61
C ALA A 59 11.00 -2.63 -0.70
N GLU A 60 10.49 -1.42 -0.53
CA GLU A 60 11.06 -0.42 0.38
C GLU A 60 10.75 -0.67 1.87
N HIS A 61 9.61 -1.27 2.18
CA HIS A 61 9.10 -1.39 3.56
C HIS A 61 9.23 -2.81 4.15
N VAL A 62 9.38 -3.82 3.30
CA VAL A 62 9.54 -5.23 3.67
C VAL A 62 11.04 -5.56 3.62
N LYS A 63 11.59 -6.08 4.72
CA LYS A 63 13.03 -6.36 4.88
C LYS A 63 13.38 -7.82 4.64
#